data_AF-A0A9P4LVJ2-F1
#
_entry.id   AF-A0A9P4LVJ2-F1
#
_cell.length_a   1.000
_cell.length_b   1.000
_cell.length_c   1.000
_cell.angle_alpha   90.00
_cell.angle_beta   90.00
_cell.angle_gamma   90.00
#
_symmetry.space_group_name_H-M   'P 1'
#
loop_
_entity.id
_entity.type
_entity.pdbx_description
1 polymer ?
#
loop_
_entity_poly.entity_id
_entity_poly.type
_entity_poly.pdbx_seq_one_letter_code
_entity_poly.pdbx_strand_id
1 'polypeptide(L)'
;SLAIMDIVEYFRHVYGSASQSPCDWARDQNFHSRISHFTFAEYAATDYDYHAKLDDLYARYSIPAWDFVGHWDFTADLHMPHFRSWRGRRYRLPNEASDAVAGAFGDGGHELDGYRQAAGWM
;
A
#
# COMPACT_ATOMS: atom_id res chain seq x y z
N SER A 1 10.19 14.78 -1.62
CA SER A 1 9.96 13.79 -2.68
C SER A 1 8.97 12.76 -2.17
N LEU A 2 8.16 12.14 -3.03
CA LEU A 2 7.39 10.96 -2.63
C LEU A 2 8.38 9.78 -2.60
N ALA A 3 8.47 9.01 -1.52
CA ALA A 3 9.44 7.90 -1.44
C ALA A 3 9.29 6.91 -2.61
N ILE A 4 8.06 6.71 -3.09
CA ILE A 4 7.79 5.87 -4.27
C ILE A 4 8.31 6.49 -5.58
N MET A 5 8.37 7.82 -5.70
CA MET A 5 9.05 8.47 -6.83
C MET A 5 10.53 8.17 -6.81
N ASP A 6 11.17 8.19 -5.63
CA ASP A 6 12.60 7.89 -5.54
C ASP A 6 12.89 6.44 -5.97
N ILE A 7 12.01 5.49 -5.63
CA ILE A 7 12.08 4.09 -6.10
C ILE A 7 11.88 4.03 -7.62
N VAL A 8 10.84 4.69 -8.15
CA VAL A 8 10.56 4.74 -9.59
C VAL A 8 11.75 5.32 -10.36
N GLU A 9 12.32 6.43 -9.88
CA GLU A 9 13.47 7.08 -10.48
C GLU A 9 14.72 6.19 -10.43
N TYR A 10 14.97 5.53 -9.31
CA TYR A 10 16.03 4.55 -9.20
C TYR A 10 15.89 3.44 -10.26
N PHE A 11 14.72 2.82 -10.38
CA PHE A 11 14.49 1.79 -11.39
C PHE A 11 14.68 2.32 -12.81
N ARG A 12 14.16 3.53 -13.08
CA ARG A 12 14.26 4.19 -14.39
C ARG A 12 15.70 4.44 -14.80
N HIS A 13 16.55 4.89 -13.87
CA HIS A 13 17.94 5.26 -14.14
C HIS A 13 18.89 4.06 -14.14
N VAL A 14 18.66 3.06 -13.29
CA VAL A 14 19.56 1.91 -13.21
C VAL A 14 19.25 0.87 -14.29
N TYR A 15 17.96 0.55 -14.49
CA TYR A 15 17.54 -0.56 -15.35
C TYR A 15 16.61 -0.14 -16.49
N GLY A 16 15.91 0.99 -16.34
CA GLY A 16 14.80 1.38 -17.19
C GLY A 16 15.18 2.33 -18.34
N SER A 17 14.21 3.18 -18.69
CA SER A 17 14.24 4.04 -19.87
C SER A 17 15.37 5.07 -19.88
N ALA A 18 15.93 5.42 -18.72
CA ALA A 18 17.02 6.38 -18.57
C ALA A 18 18.38 5.71 -18.31
N SER A 19 18.46 4.38 -18.36
CA SER A 19 19.73 3.64 -18.24
C SER A 19 20.54 3.68 -19.54
N GLN A 20 21.87 3.58 -19.44
CA GLN A 20 22.75 3.43 -20.61
C GLN A 20 22.52 2.10 -21.35
N SER A 21 21.99 1.09 -20.66
CA SER A 21 21.62 -0.20 -21.22
C SER A 21 20.24 -0.62 -20.71
N PRO A 22 19.16 -0.06 -21.30
CA PRO A 22 17.80 -0.31 -20.83
C PRO A 22 17.43 -1.80 -20.94
N CYS A 23 16.89 -2.32 -19.85
CA CYS A 23 16.25 -3.62 -19.82
C CYS A 23 14.77 -3.47 -20.18
N ASP A 24 14.28 -4.23 -21.18
CA ASP A 24 12.88 -4.14 -21.62
C ASP A 24 11.87 -4.35 -20.50
N TRP A 25 12.20 -5.23 -19.56
CA TRP A 25 11.38 -5.53 -18.41
C TRP A 25 11.30 -4.41 -17.34
N ALA A 26 12.18 -3.42 -17.40
CA ALA A 26 12.30 -2.32 -16.44
C ALA A 26 11.85 -0.97 -17.03
N ARG A 27 11.31 -0.96 -18.26
CA ARG A 27 10.73 0.25 -18.86
C ARG A 27 9.51 0.70 -18.07
N ASP A 28 9.23 2.00 -18.08
CA ASP A 28 8.18 2.64 -17.27
C ASP A 28 6.79 1.98 -17.42
N GLN A 29 6.44 1.58 -18.65
CA GLN A 29 5.20 0.86 -18.99
C GLN A 29 5.06 -0.50 -18.27
N ASN A 30 6.17 -1.08 -17.81
CA ASN A 30 6.23 -2.36 -17.12
C ASN A 30 6.36 -2.24 -15.60
N PHE A 31 6.34 -1.03 -15.02
CA PHE A 31 6.49 -0.87 -13.56
C PHE A 31 5.41 -1.60 -12.76
N HIS A 32 4.20 -1.72 -13.27
CA HIS A 32 3.14 -2.53 -12.66
C HIS A 32 3.54 -3.99 -12.40
N SER A 33 4.48 -4.54 -13.17
CA SER A 33 4.99 -5.91 -13.02
C SER A 33 6.16 -6.02 -12.03
N ARG A 34 6.66 -4.89 -11.52
CA ARG A 34 7.90 -4.80 -10.72
C ARG A 34 7.71 -4.16 -9.36
N ILE A 35 6.79 -3.22 -9.26
CA ILE A 35 6.52 -2.47 -8.05
C ILE A 35 5.07 -2.72 -7.68
N SER A 36 4.85 -3.07 -6.43
CA SER A 36 3.52 -3.08 -5.81
C SER A 36 3.66 -2.45 -4.44
N HIS A 37 2.66 -1.67 -4.04
CA HIS A 37 2.60 -1.07 -2.72
C HIS A 37 1.54 -1.81 -1.90
N PHE A 38 1.98 -2.38 -0.78
CA PHE A 38 1.13 -3.06 0.18
C PHE A 38 1.19 -2.31 1.51
N THR A 39 0.05 -1.86 2.00
CA THR A 39 -0.12 -1.32 3.34
C THR A 39 -0.96 -2.26 4.17
N PHE A 40 -0.71 -2.30 5.47
CA PHE A 40 -1.50 -3.03 6.44
C PHE A 40 -1.91 -2.03 7.49
N ALA A 41 -3.18 -2.04 7.87
CA ALA A 41 -3.66 -1.17 8.92
C ALA A 41 -3.39 0.32 8.57
N GLU A 42 -3.65 0.74 7.32
CA GLU A 42 -3.28 2.10 6.92
C GLU A 42 -4.10 3.14 7.68
N TYR A 43 -3.37 3.93 8.47
CA TYR A 43 -3.89 5.17 9.05
C TYR A 43 -3.75 6.29 8.03
N ALA A 44 -4.77 7.15 7.96
CA ALA A 44 -4.78 8.33 7.09
C ALA A 44 -3.58 9.24 7.40
N ALA A 45 -2.55 9.18 6.55
CA ALA A 45 -1.24 9.75 6.86
C ALA A 45 -1.02 11.15 6.27
N THR A 46 -1.80 11.55 5.27
CA THR A 46 -1.52 12.77 4.49
C THR A 46 -2.79 13.56 4.16
N ASP A 47 -2.61 14.81 3.73
CA ASP A 47 -3.71 15.66 3.30
C ASP A 47 -4.25 15.28 1.91
N TYR A 48 -5.33 15.93 1.48
CA TYR A 48 -5.97 15.66 0.19
C TYR A 48 -5.03 15.85 -1.00
N ASP A 49 -4.19 16.88 -0.97
CA ASP A 49 -3.32 17.23 -2.09
C ASP A 49 -2.18 16.23 -2.27
N TYR A 50 -1.62 15.74 -1.17
CA TYR A 50 -0.60 14.71 -1.20
C TYR A 50 -1.17 13.37 -1.66
N HIS A 51 -2.36 12.98 -1.20
CA HIS A 51 -3.05 11.78 -1.70
C HIS A 51 -3.33 11.85 -3.20
N ALA A 52 -3.82 12.98 -3.71
CA ALA A 52 -4.08 13.13 -5.14
C ALA A 52 -2.81 12.91 -5.99
N LYS A 53 -1.66 13.42 -5.54
CA LYS A 53 -0.37 13.21 -6.23
C LYS A 53 0.06 11.74 -6.23
N LEU A 54 -0.19 11.02 -5.13
CA LEU A 54 0.16 9.60 -5.01
C LEU A 54 -0.74 8.73 -5.90
N ASP A 55 -2.04 9.02 -5.94
CA ASP A 55 -3.00 8.35 -6.82
C ASP A 55 -2.65 8.54 -8.30
N ASP A 56 -2.34 9.78 -8.70
CA ASP A 56 -1.92 10.11 -10.07
C ASP A 56 -0.66 9.32 -10.49
N LEU A 57 0.27 9.13 -9.55
CA LEU A 57 1.49 8.36 -9.76
C LEU A 57 1.17 6.87 -9.96
N TYR A 58 0.35 6.28 -9.10
CA TYR A 58 -0.05 4.88 -9.24
C TYR A 58 -0.82 4.63 -10.52
N ALA A 59 -1.73 5.54 -10.88
CA ALA A 59 -2.44 5.46 -12.15
C ALA A 59 -1.50 5.57 -13.35
N ARG A 60 -0.58 6.55 -13.36
CA ARG A 60 0.39 6.77 -14.45
C ARG A 60 1.25 5.56 -14.72
N TYR A 61 1.74 4.90 -13.68
CA TYR A 61 2.64 3.75 -13.80
C TYR A 61 1.93 2.40 -13.64
N SER A 62 0.59 2.42 -13.52
CA SER A 62 -0.24 1.25 -13.24
C SER A 62 0.23 0.42 -12.04
N ILE A 63 0.84 1.06 -11.04
CA ILE A 63 1.40 0.38 -9.86
C ILE A 63 0.24 -0.20 -9.03
N PRO A 64 0.17 -1.53 -8.83
CA PRO A 64 -0.82 -2.13 -7.94
C PRO A 64 -0.60 -1.66 -6.52
N ALA A 65 -1.67 -1.19 -5.90
CA ALA A 65 -1.62 -0.56 -4.61
C ALA A 65 -2.79 -1.11 -3.77
N TRP A 66 -2.46 -1.84 -2.70
CA TRP A 66 -3.43 -2.52 -1.83
C TRP A 66 -3.23 -2.12 -0.38
N ASP A 67 -4.36 -1.92 0.28
CA ASP A 67 -4.43 -1.72 1.72
C ASP A 67 -5.22 -2.86 2.36
N PHE A 68 -4.60 -3.56 3.30
CA PHE A 68 -5.21 -4.68 4.02
C PHE A 68 -5.68 -4.20 5.39
N VAL A 69 -6.97 -4.40 5.66
CA VAL A 69 -7.60 -3.93 6.90
C VAL A 69 -8.36 -5.08 7.56
N GLY A 70 -8.08 -5.34 8.83
CA GLY A 70 -8.84 -6.26 9.66
C GLY A 70 -10.20 -5.67 10.01
N HIS A 71 -11.25 -6.48 10.12
CA HIS A 71 -12.58 -5.95 10.45
C HIS A 71 -12.68 -5.43 11.90
N TRP A 72 -11.77 -5.85 12.78
CA TRP A 72 -11.58 -5.32 14.13
C TRP A 72 -10.80 -4.00 14.17
N ASP A 73 -10.14 -3.63 13.07
CA ASP A 73 -9.31 -2.43 13.01
C ASP A 73 -10.17 -1.18 12.77
N PHE A 74 -10.54 -0.53 13.86
CA PHE A 74 -11.32 0.71 13.84
C PHE A 74 -10.43 1.96 13.81
N THR A 75 -9.11 1.82 13.69
CA THR A 75 -8.22 3.01 13.66
C THR A 75 -8.48 3.88 12.44
N ALA A 76 -8.94 3.30 11.33
CA ALA A 76 -9.40 4.04 10.17
C ALA A 76 -10.56 5.01 10.49
N ASP A 77 -11.33 4.73 11.54
CA ASP A 77 -12.47 5.55 11.99
C ASP A 77 -12.07 6.62 13.02
N LEU A 78 -10.85 6.58 13.57
CA LEU A 78 -10.35 7.52 14.59
C LEU A 78 -9.74 8.80 14.01
N HIS A 79 -10.10 9.16 12.79
CA HIS A 79 -9.37 10.10 11.97
C HIS A 79 -9.77 11.57 12.14
N MET A 80 -8.80 12.48 11.99
CA MET A 80 -9.01 13.95 11.94
C MET A 80 -9.40 14.42 10.54
N PRO A 81 -10.49 15.20 10.32
CA PRO A 81 -11.15 15.45 9.03
C PRO A 81 -10.29 15.85 7.81
N HIS A 82 -9.10 16.40 8.03
CA HIS A 82 -8.22 16.95 7.00
C HIS A 82 -7.25 15.94 6.39
N PHE A 83 -7.00 14.81 7.07
CA PHE A 83 -6.23 13.72 6.49
C PHE A 83 -7.13 12.90 5.55
N ARG A 84 -6.58 12.07 4.68
CA ARG A 84 -7.36 11.07 3.95
C ARG A 84 -6.70 9.71 4.09
N SER A 85 -7.50 8.66 4.09
CA SER A 85 -7.00 7.31 3.92
C SER A 85 -6.85 7.01 2.43
N TRP A 86 -6.05 6.00 2.13
CA TRP A 86 -5.80 5.40 0.83
C TRP A 86 -7.02 5.32 -0.11
N ARG A 87 -6.77 5.59 -1.40
CA ARG A 87 -7.73 5.42 -2.50
C ARG A 87 -7.41 4.27 -3.46
N GLY A 88 -6.37 3.49 -3.19
CA GLY A 88 -6.15 2.22 -3.88
C GLY A 88 -7.16 1.16 -3.45
N ARG A 89 -6.85 -0.11 -3.72
CA ARG A 89 -7.79 -1.21 -3.43
C ARG A 89 -7.70 -1.57 -1.95
N ARG A 90 -8.78 -1.37 -1.19
CA ARG A 90 -8.87 -1.85 0.19
C ARG A 90 -9.41 -3.28 0.20
N TYR A 91 -8.63 -4.19 0.77
CA TYR A 91 -9.03 -5.56 1.03
C TYR A 91 -9.32 -5.72 2.53
N ARG A 92 -10.57 -6.08 2.84
CA ARG A 92 -10.93 -6.48 4.20
C ARG A 92 -10.58 -7.95 4.39
N LEU A 93 -9.80 -8.25 5.43
CA LEU A 93 -9.49 -9.63 5.76
C LEU A 93 -10.77 -10.42 6.03
N PRO A 94 -10.86 -11.70 5.62
CA PRO A 94 -11.98 -12.56 5.97
C PRO A 94 -12.15 -12.65 7.49
N ASN A 95 -13.40 -12.65 7.96
CA ASN A 95 -13.67 -12.68 9.39
C ASN A 95 -13.10 -13.94 10.03
N GLU A 96 -13.22 -15.10 9.36
CA GLU A 96 -12.72 -16.37 9.87
C GLU A 96 -11.19 -16.34 10.11
N ALA A 97 -10.44 -15.73 9.19
CA ALA A 97 -9.00 -15.58 9.30
C ALA A 97 -8.61 -14.56 10.40
N SER A 98 -9.36 -13.46 10.53
CA SER A 98 -9.12 -12.46 11.57
C SER A 98 -9.50 -12.94 12.97
N ASP A 99 -10.64 -13.62 13.12
CA ASP A 99 -11.17 -14.10 14.40
C ASP A 99 -10.32 -15.20 15.00
N ALA A 100 -9.76 -16.08 14.16
CA ALA A 100 -8.85 -17.13 14.59
C ALA A 100 -7.59 -16.59 15.29
N VAL A 101 -7.22 -15.33 15.04
CA VAL A 101 -6.03 -14.68 15.58
C VAL A 101 -6.36 -13.35 16.26
N ALA A 102 -7.61 -13.16 16.71
CA ALA A 102 -8.12 -11.89 17.25
C ALA A 102 -7.22 -11.28 18.32
N GLY A 103 -6.68 -12.11 19.24
CA GLY A 103 -5.79 -11.65 20.31
C GLY A 103 -4.46 -11.05 19.82
N ALA A 104 -4.03 -11.36 18.60
CA ALA A 104 -2.80 -10.83 18.00
C ALA A 104 -2.98 -9.46 17.34
N PHE A 105 -4.22 -8.97 17.20
CA PHE A 105 -4.49 -7.61 16.72
C PHE A 105 -4.48 -6.56 17.85
N GLY A 106 -4.38 -6.99 19.11
CA GLY A 106 -4.42 -6.11 20.29
C GLY A 106 -5.78 -5.42 20.51
N ASP A 107 -5.87 -4.61 21.56
CA ASP A 107 -7.13 -3.96 21.98
C ASP A 107 -7.71 -3.00 20.93
N GLY A 108 -6.85 -2.46 20.05
CA GLY A 108 -7.24 -1.56 18.96
C GLY A 108 -7.52 -2.24 17.63
N GLY A 109 -7.34 -3.57 17.53
CA GLY A 109 -7.50 -4.28 16.28
C GLY A 109 -6.41 -4.00 15.23
N HIS A 110 -5.31 -3.33 15.61
CA HIS A 110 -4.38 -2.66 14.69
C HIS A 110 -2.96 -3.24 14.70
N GLU A 111 -2.64 -4.17 15.61
CA GLU A 111 -1.29 -4.70 15.71
C GLU A 111 -0.92 -5.55 14.48
N LEU A 112 0.25 -5.26 13.90
CA LEU A 112 0.76 -5.93 12.69
C LEU A 112 0.90 -7.45 12.86
N ASP A 113 1.04 -7.95 14.09
CA ASP A 113 1.14 -9.38 14.33
C ASP A 113 -0.15 -10.12 13.96
N GLY A 114 -1.33 -9.52 14.22
CA GLY A 114 -2.60 -10.06 13.77
C GLY A 114 -2.69 -10.20 12.25
N TYR A 115 -2.24 -9.20 11.50
CA TYR A 115 -2.17 -9.25 10.04
C TYR A 115 -1.22 -10.34 9.54
N ARG A 116 -0.03 -10.46 10.17
CA ARG A 116 0.95 -11.51 9.86
C ARG A 116 0.37 -12.91 10.10
N GLN A 117 -0.33 -13.11 11.21
CA GLN A 117 -0.92 -14.41 11.54
C GLN A 117 -2.12 -14.72 10.64
N ALA A 118 -3.00 -13.75 10.36
CA ALA A 118 -4.15 -13.92 9.47
C ALA A 118 -3.71 -14.26 8.03
N ALA A 119 -2.57 -13.73 7.57
CA ALA A 119 -1.99 -14.10 6.28
C ALA A 119 -1.61 -15.59 6.18
N GLY A 120 -1.32 -16.26 7.29
CA GLY A 120 -1.05 -17.71 7.31
C GLY A 120 -2.30 -18.59 7.18
N TRP A 121 -3.50 -18.00 7.23
CA TRP A 121 -4.78 -18.69 7.05
C TRP A 121 -5.32 -18.60 5.62
N MET A 122 -4.71 -17.76 4.77
CA MET A 122 -5.08 -17.55 3.36
C MET A 122 -4.19 -18.36 2.43
#